data_AF-A0A177NU16-F1
#
_entry.id   AF-A0A177NU16-F1
#
_cell.length_a   1.000
_cell.length_b   1.000
_cell.length_c   1.000
_cell.angle_alpha   90.00
_cell.angle_beta   90.00
_cell.angle_gamma   90.00
#
_symmetry.space_group_name_H-M   'P 1'
#
loop_
_entity.id
_entity.type
_entity.pdbx_description
1 polymer ?
#
loop_
_entity_poly.entity_id
_entity_poly.type
_entity_poly.pdbx_seq_one_letter_code
_entity_poly.pdbx_strand_id
1 'polypeptide(L)' 'MVQNKQVCDLCELEVRVIRVELNTQEGKKIFCCEGCKAIYKMQYDAGLLVVREQIGNTKNHHRKK' A
#
# COMPACT_ATOMS: atom_id res chain seq x y z
N MET A 1 -20.12 26.37 7.36
CA MET A 1 -18.93 25.99 6.57
C MET A 1 -18.73 24.50 6.80
N VAL A 2 -19.06 23.64 5.83
CA VAL A 2 -18.90 22.19 6.00
C VAL A 2 -17.42 21.88 5.84
N GLN A 3 -16.70 21.84 6.96
CA GLN A 3 -15.35 21.29 7.02
C GLN A 3 -15.48 19.78 6.75
N ASN A 4 -15.38 19.39 5.48
CA ASN A 4 -15.43 17.99 5.06
C ASN A 4 -14.13 17.31 5.50
N LYS A 5 -14.01 17.04 6.80
CA LYS A 5 -12.88 16.37 7.42
C LYS A 5 -12.79 14.97 6.83
N GLN A 6 -11.74 14.74 6.05
CA GLN A 6 -11.48 13.42 5.49
C GLN A 6 -11.02 12.50 6.63
N VAL A 7 -11.63 11.33 6.73
CA VAL A 7 -11.27 10.31 7.72
C VAL A 7 -10.53 9.17 7.04
N CYS A 8 -9.67 8.49 7.79
CA CYS A 8 -8.91 7.35 7.32
C CYS A 8 -9.84 6.15 7.12
N ASP A 9 -9.80 5.54 5.93
CA ASP A 9 -10.58 4.32 5.60
C ASP A 9 -10.15 3.08 6.42
N LEU A 10 -9.04 3.14 7.17
CA LEU A 10 -8.56 2.01 8.00
C LEU A 10 -8.84 2.19 9.49
N CYS A 11 -8.46 3.33 10.06
CA CYS A 11 -8.52 3.56 11.51
C CYS A 11 -9.55 4.61 11.92
N GLU A 12 -10.30 5.16 10.95
CA GLU A 12 -11.37 6.14 11.17
C GLU A 12 -10.91 7.44 11.85
N LEU A 13 -9.60 7.66 11.96
CA LEU A 13 -9.02 8.89 12.49
C LEU A 13 -9.00 9.98 11.43
N GLU A 14 -8.99 11.23 11.89
CA GLU A 14 -8.87 12.41 11.02
C GLU A 14 -7.57 12.35 10.20
N VAL A 15 -7.71 12.48 8.88
CA VAL A 15 -6.58 12.57 7.96
C VAL A 15 -5.92 13.92 8.17
N ARG A 16 -4.69 13.89 8.68
CA ARG A 16 -3.88 15.09 8.87
C ARG A 16 -3.44 15.66 7.51
N VAL A 17 -2.75 16.80 7.54
CA VAL A 17 -2.30 17.58 6.36
C VAL A 17 -1.76 16.72 5.20
N ILE A 18 -1.11 15.59 5.48
CA ILE A 18 -0.65 14.63 4.49
C ILE A 18 -1.68 13.50 4.38
N ARG A 19 -2.48 13.53 3.30
CA ARG A 19 -3.35 12.42 2.92
C ARG A 19 -2.60 11.45 2.02
N VAL A 20 -2.77 10.15 2.25
CA VAL A 20 -2.19 9.12 1.40
C VAL A 20 -3.33 8.39 0.69
N GLU A 21 -3.28 8.36 -0.63
CA GLU A 21 -4.33 7.76 -1.45
C GLU A 21 -3.86 6.40 -2.01
N LEU A 22 -4.79 5.46 -2.11
CA LEU A 22 -4.59 4.15 -2.74
C LEU A 22 -5.78 3.86 -3.66
N ASN A 23 -5.50 3.56 -4.92
CA ASN A 23 -6.51 3.02 -5.82
C ASN A 23 -6.60 1.51 -5.58
N THR A 24 -7.81 1.05 -5.29
CA THR A 24 -8.16 -0.36 -5.07
C THR A 24 -9.20 -0.76 -6.11
N GLN A 25 -9.51 -2.06 -6.21
CA GLN A 25 -10.58 -2.53 -7.11
C GLN A 25 -11.95 -1.96 -6.74
N GLU A 26 -12.17 -1.67 -5.45
CA GLU A 26 -13.41 -1.04 -4.95
C GLU A 26 -13.43 0.48 -5.14
N GLY A 27 -12.33 1.08 -5.62
CA GLY A 27 -12.19 2.52 -5.82
C GLY A 27 -11.06 3.13 -4.99
N LYS A 28 -11.08 4.47 -4.91
CA LYS A 28 -10.03 5.26 -4.25
C LYS A 28 -10.27 5.31 -2.74
N LYS A 29 -9.27 4.85 -1.98
CA LYS A 29 -9.24 4.88 -0.51
C LYS A 29 -8.26 5.93 -0.01
N ILE A 30 -8.54 6.55 1.14
CA ILE A 30 -7.78 7.62 1.77
C ILE A 30 -7.29 7.18 3.15
N PHE A 31 -6.02 7.45 3.44
CA PHE A 31 -5.37 7.08 4.69
C PHE A 31 -4.70 8.27 5.35
N CYS A 32 -4.70 8.28 6.70
CA CYS A 32 -4.06 9.31 7.50
C CYS A 32 -2.53 9.19 7.56
N CYS A 33 -1.96 8.04 7.20
CA CYS A 33 -0.52 7.80 7.18
C CYS A 33 -0.14 6.63 6.25
N GLU A 34 1.16 6.51 5.94
CA GLU A 34 1.69 5.40 5.14
C GLU A 34 1.54 4.04 5.83
N GLY A 35 1.55 4.01 7.17
CA GLY A 35 1.31 2.80 7.95
C GLY A 35 -0.08 2.21 7.71
N CYS A 36 -1.11 3.07 7.66
CA CYS A 36 -2.47 2.62 7.37
C CYS A 36 -2.59 2.08 5.92
N LYS A 37 -1.92 2.72 4.96
CA LYS A 37 -1.87 2.20 3.59
C LYS A 37 -1.15 0.85 3.51
N ALA A 38 -0.05 0.66 4.24
CA ALA A 38 0.69 -0.59 4.27
C ALA A 38 -0.14 -1.73 4.88
N ILE A 39 -0.77 -1.49 6.04
CA ILE A 39 -1.64 -2.48 6.70
C ILE A 39 -2.84 -2.81 5.82
N TYR A 40 -3.48 -1.81 5.20
CA TYR A 40 -4.58 -2.05 4.27
C TYR A 40 -4.13 -2.97 3.13
N LYS A 41 -2.98 -2.68 2.49
CA LYS A 41 -2.41 -3.58 1.49
C LYS A 41 -2.19 -4.98 2.03
N MET A 42 -1.63 -5.13 3.23
CA MET A 42 -1.36 -6.45 3.80
C MET A 42 -2.65 -7.23 4.12
N GLN A 43 -3.70 -6.57 4.60
CA GLN A 43 -4.99 -7.22 4.87
C GLN A 43 -5.76 -7.54 3.59
N TYR A 44 -5.69 -6.68 2.57
CA TYR A 44 -6.37 -6.89 1.29
C TYR A 44 -5.64 -7.89 0.38
N ASP A 45 -4.31 -7.91 0.42
CA ASP A 45 -3.43 -8.85 -0.29
C ASP A 45 -3.52 -10.27 0.31
N ALA A 46 -3.83 -10.38 1.62
CA ALA A 46 -4.13 -11.66 2.25
C ALA A 46 -5.37 -12.37 1.63
N GLY A 47 -6.19 -11.66 0.84
CA GLY A 47 -7.33 -12.20 0.10
C GLY A 47 -7.12 -12.41 -1.40
N LEU A 48 -5.98 -12.03 -1.99
CA LEU A 48 -5.73 -12.20 -3.44
C LEU A 48 -4.29 -12.70 -3.72
N LEU A 49 -4.23 -13.98 -4.08
CA LEU A 49 -3.15 -14.74 -4.72
C LEU A 49 -1.98 -13.93 -5.31
N VAL A 50 -0.78 -14.21 -4.78
CA VAL A 50 0.54 -14.31 -5.45
C VAL A 50 0.65 -13.74 -6.88
N VAL A 51 1.43 -12.66 -7.05
CA VAL A 51 2.60 -12.62 -7.95
C VAL A 51 3.31 -11.26 -7.83
N ARG A 52 4.51 -11.26 -7.25
CA ARG A 52 5.61 -10.44 -7.79
C ARG A 52 6.87 -11.27 -7.88
N GLU A 53 7.25 -11.51 -9.13
CA GLU A 53 8.44 -12.19 -9.61
C GLU A 53 9.72 -11.84 -8.82
N GLN A 54 10.43 -12.91 -8.48
CA GLN A 54 11.87 -13.09 -8.71
C GLN A 54 12.77 -11.90 -8.36
N ILE A 55 13.25 -11.89 -7.11
CA ILE A 55 14.55 -11.28 -6.80
C ILE A 55 15.59 -12.02 -7.66
N GLY A 56 16.09 -11.35 -8.69
CA GLY A 56 17.04 -11.89 -9.64
C GLY A 56 18.28 -12.46 -8.94
N ASN A 57 18.45 -13.77 -9.03
CA ASN A 57 19.65 -14.46 -8.62
C ASN A 57 20.74 -14.24 -9.69
N THR A 58 21.56 -13.20 -9.56
CA THR A 58 22.77 -13.04 -10.38
C THR A 58 23.88 -13.98 -9.91
N LYS A 59 23.72 -15.29 -10.11
CA LYS A 59 24.86 -16.22 -10.12
C LYS A 59 25.56 -16.12 -11.46
N ASN A 60 26.45 -15.15 -11.60
CA ASN A 60 27.43 -15.09 -12.68
C ASN A 60 28.78 -14.60 -12.13
N HIS A 61 29.40 -15.36 -11.22
CA HIS A 61 30.83 -15.22 -10.98
C HIS A 61 31.58 -16.12 -11.97
N HIS A 62 31.80 -15.53 -13.15
CA HIS A 62 32.78 -15.84 -14.18
C HIS A 62 33.74 -17.02 -13.90
N ARG A 63 33.57 -18.09 -14.68
CA ARG A 63 34.62 -19.08 -14.98
C ARG A 63 35.56 -18.45 -16.03
N LYS A 64 36.81 -18.16 -15.64
CA LYS A 64 37.97 -17.98 -16.53
C LYS A 64 38.93 -19.14 -16.18
N LYS A 65 38.94 -20.16 -17.04
CA LYS A 65 39.99 -20.46 -18.04
C LYS A 65 41.21 -21.08 -17.38
#